data_AF-A0A535BQ08-F1
#
_entry.id   AF-A0A535BQ08-F1
#
_cell.length_a   1.000
_cell.length_b   1.000
_cell.length_c   1.000
_cell.angle_alpha   90.00
_cell.angle_beta   90.00
_cell.angle_gamma   90.00
#
_symmetry.space_group_name_H-M   'P 1'
#
loop_
_entity.id
_entity.type
_entity.pdbx_description
1 polymer ?
#
loop_
_entity_poly.entity_id
_entity_poly.type
_entity_poly.pdbx_seq_one_letter_code
_entity_poly.pdbx_strand_id
1 'polypeptide(L)'
;MQPDEPIEHELLRNAVAAEVTVTSTEVSPTSTGDRYVRIEGRLGDDEERDAEWAALGFIYALGVLSFAAARPRGVSGIDFEEHDQWTAADLLRHLRYERGRLVCETDYVRGRMMKTDVTVFPDGRFTLTTTNRGEAASRWVAQIQGKKVLRPVRPGGGEVVGE
;
A
#
# COMPACT_ATOMS: atom_id res chain seq x y z
N MET A 1 -12.28 -15.23 -12.84
CA MET A 1 -11.94 -15.57 -11.45
C MET A 1 -12.09 -17.07 -11.30
N GLN A 2 -11.04 -17.79 -10.89
CA GLN A 2 -11.20 -19.19 -10.49
C GLN A 2 -11.71 -19.17 -9.04
N PRO A 3 -12.84 -19.82 -8.73
CA PRO A 3 -13.47 -19.73 -7.40
C PRO A 3 -12.59 -20.23 -6.25
N ASP A 4 -11.55 -21.01 -6.55
CA ASP A 4 -10.64 -21.60 -5.57
C ASP A 4 -9.34 -20.80 -5.36
N GLU A 5 -9.12 -19.69 -6.07
CA GLU A 5 -7.94 -18.86 -5.87
C GLU A 5 -8.08 -17.99 -4.61
N PRO A 6 -7.05 -17.89 -3.75
CA PRO A 6 -7.08 -17.01 -2.59
C PRO A 6 -7.35 -15.55 -2.99
N ILE A 7 -8.25 -14.88 -2.26
CA ILE A 7 -8.64 -13.49 -2.51
C ILE A 7 -7.43 -12.54 -2.43
N GLU A 8 -6.43 -12.90 -1.64
CA GLU A 8 -5.16 -12.21 -1.50
C GLU A 8 -4.44 -11.99 -2.83
N HIS A 9 -4.57 -12.92 -3.78
CA HIS A 9 -3.97 -12.78 -5.11
C HIS A 9 -4.63 -11.67 -5.92
N GLU A 10 -5.95 -11.53 -5.81
CA GLU A 10 -6.69 -10.44 -6.45
C GLU A 10 -6.33 -9.09 -5.84
N LEU A 11 -6.23 -9.02 -4.51
CA LEU A 11 -5.79 -7.80 -3.82
C LEU A 11 -4.41 -7.34 -4.30
N LEU A 12 -3.46 -8.27 -4.46
CA LEU A 12 -2.13 -7.96 -4.99
C LEU A 12 -2.15 -7.52 -6.46
N ARG A 13 -2.97 -8.18 -7.30
CA ARG A 13 -3.14 -7.78 -8.70
C ARG A 13 -3.69 -6.36 -8.82
N ASN A 14 -4.70 -6.02 -8.02
CA ASN A 14 -5.28 -4.68 -8.01
C ASN A 14 -4.25 -3.63 -7.55
N ALA A 15 -3.45 -3.96 -6.52
CA ALA A 15 -2.40 -3.05 -6.02
C ALA A 15 -1.35 -2.71 -7.08
N VAL A 16 -0.93 -3.70 -7.87
CA VAL A 16 0.13 -3.54 -8.89
C VAL A 16 -0.40 -2.92 -10.19
N ALA A 17 -1.68 -3.10 -10.48
CA ALA A 17 -2.31 -2.50 -11.65
C ALA A 17 -2.54 -0.99 -11.50
N ALA A 18 -2.72 -0.52 -10.27
CA ALA A 18 -3.02 0.89 -9.99
C ALA A 18 -1.82 1.79 -10.22
N GLU A 19 -2.07 2.98 -10.77
CA GLU A 19 -1.04 4.01 -10.84
C GLU A 19 -0.81 4.60 -9.46
N VAL A 20 0.43 4.55 -8.96
CA VAL A 20 0.79 5.14 -7.66
C VAL A 20 1.77 6.29 -7.87
N THR A 21 1.39 7.50 -7.48
CA THR A 21 2.26 8.68 -7.55
C THR A 21 2.55 9.20 -6.15
N VAL A 22 3.83 9.33 -5.80
CA VAL A 22 4.24 9.97 -4.53
C VAL A 22 4.32 11.48 -4.76
N THR A 23 3.65 12.24 -3.89
CA THR A 23 3.64 13.71 -3.93
C THR A 23 4.55 14.32 -2.86
N SER A 24 4.71 13.65 -1.72
CA SER A 24 5.58 14.10 -0.63
C SER A 24 6.16 12.92 0.13
N THR A 25 7.37 13.09 0.66
CA THR A 25 7.99 12.18 1.62
C THR A 25 8.68 13.00 2.69
N GLU A 26 8.23 12.85 3.92
CA GLU A 26 8.78 13.51 5.10
C GLU A 26 9.39 12.45 6.02
N VAL A 27 10.57 12.76 6.55
CA VAL A 27 11.29 11.89 7.48
C VAL A 27 11.71 12.71 8.68
N SER A 28 11.38 12.25 9.88
CA SER A 28 11.75 12.89 11.15
C SER A 28 12.26 11.85 12.16
N PRO A 29 13.12 12.25 13.11
CA PRO A 29 13.60 11.33 14.14
C PRO A 29 12.50 11.03 15.17
N THR A 30 12.48 9.80 15.68
CA THR A 30 11.65 9.41 16.84
C THR A 30 12.44 9.56 18.15
N SER A 31 11.73 9.51 19.27
CA SER A 31 12.34 9.53 20.62
C SER A 31 13.28 8.35 20.89
N THR A 32 13.20 7.27 20.10
CA THR A 32 14.08 6.10 20.22
C THR A 32 15.31 6.19 19.30
N GLY A 33 15.52 7.31 18.61
CA GLY A 33 16.61 7.47 17.64
C GLY A 33 16.37 6.79 16.30
N ASP A 34 15.17 6.27 16.06
CA ASP A 34 14.75 5.69 14.77
C ASP A 34 14.00 6.78 13.96
N ARG A 35 13.27 6.39 12.91
CA ARG A 35 12.59 7.31 11.98
C ARG A 35 11.07 7.16 12.05
N TYR A 36 10.41 8.31 12.02
CA TYR A 36 9.04 8.46 11.57
C TYR A 36 9.08 8.87 10.11
N VAL A 37 8.34 8.16 9.27
CA VAL A 37 8.24 8.44 7.83
C VAL A 37 6.78 8.68 7.51
N ARG A 38 6.50 9.76 6.79
CA ARG A 38 5.18 10.08 6.23
C ARG A 38 5.33 10.23 4.73
N ILE A 39 4.57 9.44 3.98
CA ILE A 39 4.47 9.50 2.53
C ILE A 39 3.06 9.92 2.19
N GLU A 40 2.95 10.93 1.33
CA GLU A 40 1.71 11.33 0.71
C GLU A 40 1.79 11.04 -0.78
N GLY A 41 0.65 10.68 -1.36
CA GLY A 41 0.58 10.36 -2.77
C GLY A 41 -0.83 10.19 -3.26
N ARG A 42 -0.97 9.60 -4.45
CA ARG A 42 -2.23 9.35 -5.09
C ARG A 42 -2.27 8.00 -5.80
N LEU A 43 -3.46 7.40 -5.81
CA LEU A 43 -3.86 6.28 -6.65
C LEU A 43 -4.60 6.83 -7.88
N GLY A 44 -4.17 6.42 -9.08
CA GLY A 44 -4.61 6.94 -10.37
C GLY A 44 -3.91 8.22 -10.80
N ASP A 45 -4.28 8.71 -11.98
CA ASP A 45 -3.84 9.99 -12.56
C ASP A 45 -4.97 11.03 -12.55
N ASP A 46 -4.70 12.25 -13.01
CA ASP A 46 -5.61 13.41 -12.86
C ASP A 46 -6.95 13.22 -13.60
N GLU A 47 -7.02 12.23 -14.49
CA GLU A 47 -8.20 11.89 -15.28
C GLU A 47 -8.88 10.62 -14.73
N GLU A 48 -8.13 9.64 -14.22
CA GLU A 48 -8.63 8.35 -13.70
C GLU A 48 -8.39 8.18 -12.20
N ARG A 49 -9.46 7.84 -11.46
CA ARG A 49 -9.40 7.58 -10.02
C ARG A 49 -9.39 6.08 -9.75
N ASP A 50 -8.20 5.52 -9.56
CA ASP A 50 -8.06 4.08 -9.32
C ASP A 50 -8.55 3.64 -7.94
N ALA A 51 -8.70 4.57 -6.99
CA ALA A 51 -8.99 4.23 -5.60
C ALA A 51 -10.25 3.39 -5.40
N GLU A 52 -11.27 3.53 -6.25
CA GLU A 52 -12.52 2.78 -6.13
C GLU A 52 -12.30 1.26 -6.22
N TRP A 53 -11.35 0.82 -7.05
CA TRP A 53 -11.06 -0.60 -7.25
C TRP A 53 -9.71 -1.03 -6.65
N ALA A 54 -8.77 -0.09 -6.50
CA ALA A 54 -7.40 -0.37 -6.07
C ALA A 54 -7.14 -0.17 -4.56
N ALA A 55 -7.93 0.66 -3.86
CA ALA A 55 -7.58 1.09 -2.50
C ALA A 55 -7.37 -0.08 -1.53
N LEU A 56 -8.26 -1.08 -1.58
CA LEU A 56 -8.16 -2.25 -0.71
C LEU A 56 -6.91 -3.09 -1.03
N GLY A 57 -6.62 -3.27 -2.32
CA GLY A 57 -5.41 -3.96 -2.79
C GLY A 57 -4.14 -3.22 -2.38
N PHE A 58 -4.11 -1.90 -2.56
CA PHE A 58 -2.99 -1.05 -2.17
C PHE A 58 -2.68 -1.15 -0.66
N ILE A 59 -3.70 -1.04 0.19
CA ILE A 59 -3.55 -1.20 1.64
C ILE A 59 -3.07 -2.63 1.97
N TYR A 60 -3.63 -3.64 1.30
CA TYR A 60 -3.22 -5.03 1.49
C TYR A 60 -1.74 -5.26 1.16
N ALA A 61 -1.27 -4.76 0.02
CA ALA A 61 0.11 -4.89 -0.42
C ALA A 61 1.10 -4.20 0.54
N LEU A 62 0.75 -3.00 1.05
CA LEU A 62 1.54 -2.34 2.09
C LEU A 62 1.56 -3.16 3.40
N GLY A 63 0.45 -3.77 3.77
CA GLY A 63 0.35 -4.71 4.88
C GLY A 63 1.30 -5.90 4.72
N VAL A 64 1.29 -6.56 3.56
CA VAL A 64 2.21 -7.68 3.24
C VAL A 64 3.67 -7.26 3.38
N LEU A 65 4.06 -6.14 2.75
CA LEU A 65 5.45 -5.68 2.76
C LEU A 65 5.91 -5.26 4.15
N SER A 66 5.04 -4.59 4.91
CA SER A 66 5.32 -4.19 6.27
C SER A 66 5.44 -5.39 7.22
N PHE A 67 4.51 -6.36 7.12
CA PHE A 67 4.50 -7.57 7.94
C PHE A 67 5.72 -8.45 7.67
N ALA A 68 6.09 -8.65 6.40
CA ALA A 68 7.27 -9.41 6.00
C ALA A 68 8.57 -8.79 6.54
N ALA A 69 8.65 -7.46 6.56
CA ALA A 69 9.79 -6.72 7.11
C ALA A 69 9.74 -6.58 8.64
N ALA A 70 8.65 -6.97 9.30
CA ALA A 70 8.46 -6.75 10.73
C ALA A 70 9.11 -7.86 11.56
N ARG A 71 9.81 -7.43 12.61
CA ARG A 71 10.47 -8.29 13.59
C ARG A 71 9.80 -8.13 14.96
N PRO A 72 9.83 -9.16 15.81
CA PRO A 72 9.31 -9.05 17.16
C PRO A 72 10.14 -8.07 17.97
N ARG A 73 9.51 -7.43 18.96
CA ARG A 73 10.17 -6.50 19.87
C ARG A 73 9.64 -6.64 21.30
N GLY A 74 10.54 -6.87 22.26
CA GLY A 74 10.16 -7.07 23.66
C GLY A 74 9.23 -8.27 23.82
N VAL A 75 8.16 -8.10 24.60
CA VAL A 75 7.22 -9.17 24.97
C VAL A 75 6.42 -9.72 23.79
N SER A 76 6.29 -8.95 22.70
CA SER A 76 5.55 -9.39 21.50
C SER A 76 6.10 -10.67 20.87
N GLY A 77 7.36 -11.04 21.11
CA GLY A 77 7.96 -12.26 20.58
C GLY A 77 7.28 -13.56 21.02
N ILE A 78 6.42 -13.54 22.04
CA ILE A 78 5.67 -14.73 22.50
C ILE A 78 4.70 -15.23 21.41
N ASP A 79 4.12 -14.32 20.64
CA ASP A 79 3.14 -14.65 19.59
C ASP A 79 3.77 -14.69 18.18
N PHE A 80 5.10 -14.67 18.10
CA PHE A 80 5.82 -14.59 16.82
C PHE A 80 6.04 -15.98 16.22
N GLU A 81 5.49 -16.18 15.03
CA GLU A 81 5.78 -17.33 14.18
C GLU A 81 6.49 -16.87 12.90
N GLU A 82 7.64 -17.49 12.57
CA GLU A 82 8.50 -17.02 11.47
C GLU A 82 7.82 -17.12 10.10
N HIS A 83 7.05 -18.19 9.90
CA HIS A 83 6.41 -18.52 8.62
C HIS A 83 4.99 -17.98 8.48
N ASP A 84 4.52 -17.19 9.44
CA ASP A 84 3.24 -16.52 9.31
C ASP A 84 3.22 -15.59 8.10
N GLN A 85 2.07 -15.56 7.44
CA GLN A 85 1.80 -14.69 6.29
C GLN A 85 0.69 -13.71 6.66
N TRP A 86 0.80 -12.47 6.19
CA TRP A 86 -0.29 -11.50 6.24
C TRP A 86 -1.47 -12.00 5.40
N THR A 87 -2.66 -12.05 5.99
CA THR A 87 -3.88 -12.56 5.34
C THR A 87 -4.89 -11.45 5.10
N ALA A 88 -5.88 -11.68 4.23
CA ALA A 88 -7.00 -10.74 4.06
C ALA A 88 -7.78 -10.57 5.38
N ALA A 89 -7.86 -11.61 6.21
CA ALA A 89 -8.50 -11.53 7.52
C ALA A 89 -7.75 -10.58 8.46
N ASP A 90 -6.41 -10.54 8.42
CA ASP A 90 -5.64 -9.59 9.20
C ASP A 90 -5.90 -8.15 8.75
N LEU A 91 -5.96 -7.91 7.45
CA LEU A 91 -6.35 -6.60 6.91
C LEU A 91 -7.73 -6.18 7.44
N LEU A 92 -8.74 -7.04 7.29
CA LEU A 92 -10.11 -6.70 7.69
C LEU A 92 -10.26 -6.44 9.20
N ARG A 93 -9.41 -7.04 10.04
CA ARG A 93 -9.39 -6.75 11.49
C ARG A 93 -8.84 -5.36 11.82
N HIS A 94 -8.03 -4.78 10.95
CA HIS A 94 -7.38 -3.49 11.16
C HIS A 94 -7.96 -2.36 10.28
N LEU A 95 -8.78 -2.73 9.28
CA LEU A 95 -9.43 -1.80 8.37
C LEU A 95 -10.67 -1.17 9.00
N ARG A 96 -10.78 0.15 8.91
CA ARG A 96 -11.92 0.95 9.33
C ARG A 96 -12.35 1.86 8.19
N TYR A 97 -13.65 2.10 8.11
CA TYR A 97 -14.19 3.18 7.28
C TYR A 97 -14.58 4.35 8.18
N GLU A 98 -13.93 5.49 8.01
CA GLU A 98 -14.13 6.66 8.85
C GLU A 98 -14.36 7.89 7.98
N ARG A 99 -15.48 8.59 8.10
CA ARG A 99 -15.69 9.89 7.42
C ARG A 99 -15.34 9.88 5.92
N GLY A 100 -15.64 8.79 5.20
CA GLY A 100 -15.36 8.67 3.77
C GLY A 100 -14.02 8.01 3.41
N ARG A 101 -13.09 7.81 4.35
CA ARG A 101 -11.77 7.24 4.08
C ARG A 101 -11.65 5.80 4.58
N LEU A 102 -10.84 5.02 3.87
CA LEU A 102 -10.36 3.73 4.36
C LEU A 102 -9.10 3.97 5.20
N VAL A 103 -9.10 3.46 6.43
CA VAL A 103 -8.02 3.61 7.40
C VAL A 103 -7.60 2.23 7.87
N CYS A 104 -6.32 1.89 7.74
CA CYS A 104 -5.75 0.67 8.27
C CYS A 104 -4.60 1.04 9.21
N GLU A 105 -4.76 0.76 10.49
CA GLU A 105 -3.77 1.04 11.53
C GLU A 105 -3.22 -0.28 12.06
N THR A 106 -1.91 -0.48 11.98
CA THR A 106 -1.26 -1.71 12.43
C THR A 106 -0.12 -1.39 13.38
N ASP A 107 -0.29 -1.72 14.66
CA ASP A 107 0.74 -1.54 15.67
C ASP A 107 1.61 -2.82 15.81
N TYR A 108 1.07 -3.83 16.48
CA TYR A 108 1.63 -5.18 16.55
C TYR A 108 0.62 -6.18 16.00
N VAL A 109 1.08 -7.09 15.14
CA VAL A 109 0.25 -8.18 14.61
C VAL A 109 1.02 -9.48 14.74
N ARG A 110 0.46 -10.45 15.48
CA ARG A 110 1.06 -11.79 15.68
C ARG A 110 2.53 -11.72 16.03
N GLY A 111 2.80 -10.96 17.09
CA GLY A 111 4.13 -10.71 17.62
C GLY A 111 5.04 -9.79 16.79
N ARG A 112 4.61 -9.31 15.62
CA ARG A 112 5.44 -8.46 14.74
C ARG A 112 5.13 -6.98 14.92
N MET A 113 6.16 -6.15 15.09
CA MET A 113 6.03 -4.69 15.18
C MET A 113 5.85 -4.08 13.77
N MET A 114 4.61 -3.88 13.36
CA MET A 114 4.27 -3.28 12.07
C MET A 114 4.40 -1.76 12.11
N LYS A 115 3.80 -1.11 13.12
CA LYS A 115 3.78 0.35 13.30
C LYS A 115 3.57 1.11 11.98
N THR A 116 2.57 0.68 11.21
CA THR A 116 2.29 1.15 9.85
C THR A 116 0.81 1.53 9.76
N ASP A 117 0.55 2.77 9.36
CA ASP A 117 -0.80 3.27 9.16
C ASP A 117 -0.97 3.73 7.71
N VAL A 118 -2.08 3.34 7.10
CA VAL A 118 -2.42 3.68 5.73
C VAL A 118 -3.82 4.28 5.71
N THR A 119 -3.95 5.45 5.11
CA THR A 119 -5.24 6.09 4.84
C THR A 119 -5.39 6.32 3.35
N VAL A 120 -6.51 5.90 2.78
CA VAL A 120 -6.89 6.20 1.38
C VAL A 120 -8.18 7.03 1.37
N PHE A 121 -8.14 8.15 0.65
CA PHE A 121 -9.24 9.10 0.51
C PHE A 121 -10.06 8.81 -0.76
N PRO A 122 -11.35 9.21 -0.81
CA PRO A 122 -12.20 9.01 -2.00
C PRO A 122 -11.69 9.65 -3.29
N ASP A 123 -10.89 10.71 -3.17
CA ASP A 123 -10.29 11.41 -4.32
C ASP A 123 -8.99 10.76 -4.81
N GLY A 124 -8.66 9.59 -4.28
CA GLY A 124 -7.46 8.84 -4.64
C GLY A 124 -6.22 9.23 -3.85
N ARG A 125 -6.24 10.30 -3.06
CA ARG A 125 -5.08 10.63 -2.20
C ARG A 125 -4.85 9.51 -1.20
N PHE A 126 -3.61 9.32 -0.79
CA PHE A 126 -3.27 8.45 0.32
C PHE A 126 -2.24 9.08 1.24
N THR A 127 -2.22 8.59 2.47
CA THR A 127 -1.16 8.82 3.45
C THR A 127 -0.68 7.47 3.96
N LEU A 128 0.63 7.25 3.93
CA LEU A 128 1.30 6.11 4.56
C LEU A 128 2.25 6.65 5.63
N THR A 129 2.09 6.19 6.87
CA THR A 129 3.00 6.54 7.95
C THR A 129 3.61 5.30 8.58
N THR A 130 4.89 5.36 8.91
CA THR A 130 5.57 4.31 9.67
C THR A 130 6.36 4.89 10.82
N THR A 131 6.34 4.22 11.98
CA THR A 131 7.10 4.60 13.17
C THR A 131 8.08 3.50 13.56
N ASN A 132 9.36 3.83 13.73
CA ASN A 132 10.42 2.86 14.09
C ASN A 132 10.58 1.74 13.05
N ARG A 133 10.49 2.10 11.77
CA ARG A 133 10.65 1.20 10.61
C ARG A 133 11.76 1.67 9.67
N GLY A 134 12.67 2.53 10.13
CA GLY A 134 13.64 3.20 9.26
C GLY A 134 12.96 3.90 8.08
N GLU A 135 13.50 3.72 6.88
CA GLU A 135 12.90 4.22 5.62
C GLU A 135 12.24 3.12 4.78
N ALA A 136 11.77 2.04 5.42
CA ALA A 136 11.21 0.89 4.70
C ALA A 136 9.97 1.27 3.87
N ALA A 137 9.15 2.21 4.35
CA ALA A 137 7.95 2.72 3.66
C ALA A 137 8.25 3.19 2.23
N SER A 138 9.33 3.96 2.03
CA SER A 138 9.69 4.48 0.71
C SER A 138 10.06 3.35 -0.26
N ARG A 139 10.70 2.28 0.24
CA ARG A 139 11.04 1.11 -0.57
C ARG A 139 9.80 0.32 -0.97
N TRP A 140 8.84 0.19 -0.06
CA TRP A 140 7.58 -0.53 -0.33
C TRP A 140 6.77 0.19 -1.40
N VAL A 141 6.62 1.51 -1.29
CA VAL A 141 5.91 2.30 -2.31
C VAL A 141 6.62 2.21 -3.66
N ALA A 142 7.95 2.34 -3.70
CA ALA A 142 8.72 2.17 -4.94
C ALA A 142 8.56 0.76 -5.55
N GLN A 143 8.42 -0.28 -4.72
CA GLN A 143 8.16 -1.64 -5.18
C GLN A 143 6.76 -1.79 -5.79
N ILE A 144 5.74 -1.18 -5.18
CA ILE A 144 4.35 -1.20 -5.68
C ILE A 144 4.23 -0.42 -6.99
N GLN A 145 4.91 0.72 -7.11
CA GLN A 145 4.92 1.53 -8.34
C GLN A 145 5.39 0.76 -9.59
N GLY A 146 6.21 -0.28 -9.40
CA GLY A 146 6.72 -1.12 -10.48
C GLY A 146 7.52 -0.37 -11.54
N LYS A 147 7.93 -1.08 -12.59
CA LYS A 147 8.40 -0.46 -13.85
C LYS A 147 7.24 -0.57 -14.84
N LYS A 148 6.67 0.56 -15.30
CA LYS A 148 5.67 0.55 -16.38
C LYS A 148 6.28 -0.11 -17.63
N VAL A 149 5.92 -1.37 -17.91
CA VAL A 149 6.43 -2.10 -19.09
C VAL A 149 5.66 -1.72 -20.36
N LEU A 150 4.44 -1.18 -20.22
CA LEU A 150 3.57 -0.87 -21.35
C LEU A 150 2.96 0.52 -21.18
N ARG A 151 3.14 1.37 -22.20
CA ARG A 151 2.40 2.62 -22.37
C ARG A 151 1.38 2.42 -23.49
N PRO A 152 0.14 2.88 -23.33
CA PRO A 152 -0.82 2.90 -24.43
C PRO A 152 -0.25 3.75 -25.57
N VAL A 153 -0.18 3.18 -26.78
CA VAL A 153 0.10 3.95 -27.98
C VAL A 153 -1.14 4.77 -28.26
N ARG A 154 -1.00 6.10 -28.35
CA ARG A 154 -2.11 6.98 -28.75
C ARG A 154 -2.66 6.46 -30.09
N PRO A 155 -3.99 6.30 -30.26
CA PRO A 155 -4.54 5.98 -31.57
C PRO A 155 -4.12 7.11 -32.51
N GLY A 156 -3.32 6.76 -33.52
CA GLY A 156 -2.83 7.72 -34.49
C GLY A 156 -4.02 8.36 -35.19
N GLY A 157 -4.19 9.67 -34.99
CA GLY A 157 -4.99 10.51 -35.87
C GLY A 157 -4.30 10.52 -37.23
N GLY A 158 -4.72 9.61 -38.11
CA GLY A 158 -4.40 9.65 -39.52
C GLY A 158 -5.30 10.68 -40.19
N GLU A 159 -4.71 11.81 -40.52
CA GLU A 159 -5.30 12.91 -41.28
C GLU A 159 -5.94 12.41 -42.58
N VAL A 160 -7.12 12.97 -42.86
CA VAL A 160 -7.73 12.97 -44.18
C VAL A 160 -6.87 13.85 -45.08
N VAL A 161 -6.20 13.27 -46.07
CA VAL A 161 -5.65 14.04 -47.20
C VAL A 161 -6.21 13.42 -48.46
N GLY A 162 -7.09 14.17 -49.11
CA GLY A 162 -7.70 13.80 -50.38
C GLY A 162 -6.74 13.98 -51.56
N GLU A 163 -7.04 13.24 -52.61
CA GLU A 163 -7.09 13.67 -54.01
C GLU A 163 -8.09 12.76 -54.76
#